data_AF-G0ER18-F1
#
_entry.id   AF-G0ER18-F1
#
_cell.length_a   1.000
_cell.length_b   1.000
_cell.length_c   1.000
_cell.angle_alpha   90.00
_cell.angle_beta   90.00
_cell.angle_gamma   90.00
#
_symmetry.space_group_name_H-M   'P 1'
#
loop_
_entity.id
_entity.type
_entity.pdbx_description
1 polymer ?
#
loop_
_entity_poly.entity_id
_entity_poly.type
_entity_poly.pdbx_seq_one_letter_code
_entity_poly.pdbx_strand_id
1 'polypeptide(L)'
;MKMEVRFRPDMACCKSTREAIGLPCRGDAQKCCAWHHACRLASDKGMRGLRVFAQHLLGFWSLCDVFWIFAAAGQMSALAEICCERWTSLPDATARAAYRAEVINATQVYRAECGPDNPAAFMATFDVLCEAAAVRP
;
A
#
# COMPACT_ATOMS: atom_id res chain seq x y z
N MET A 1 -24.28 11.09 10.26
CA MET A 1 -22.99 11.82 10.19
C MET A 1 -21.97 10.91 9.51
N LYS A 2 -21.50 11.21 8.29
CA LYS A 2 -20.50 10.37 7.61
C LYS A 2 -19.16 10.54 8.34
N MET A 3 -18.64 9.46 8.91
CA MET A 3 -17.35 9.46 9.61
C MET A 3 -16.22 9.61 8.59
N GLU A 4 -15.54 10.75 8.62
CA GLU A 4 -14.38 11.02 7.78
C GLU A 4 -13.16 10.31 8.37
N VAL A 5 -12.58 9.37 7.60
CA VAL A 5 -11.36 8.67 8.01
C VAL A 5 -10.17 9.45 7.46
N ARG A 6 -9.29 9.94 8.35
CA ARG A 6 -8.12 10.75 7.99
C ARG A 6 -6.84 10.01 8.34
N PHE A 7 -5.94 9.85 7.37
CA PHE A 7 -4.63 9.23 7.60
C PHE A 7 -3.56 10.32 7.49
N ARG A 8 -2.72 10.48 8.52
CA ARG A 8 -1.73 11.54 8.64
C ARG A 8 -0.32 11.01 8.95
N PRO A 9 0.74 11.78 8.65
CA PRO A 9 2.13 11.36 8.88
C PRO A 9 2.48 11.11 10.36
N ASP A 10 1.89 11.90 11.26
CA ASP A 10 2.13 11.86 12.71
C ASP A 10 1.40 10.73 13.43
N MET A 11 0.74 9.84 12.68
CA MET A 11 -0.12 8.83 13.27
C MET A 11 -1.24 9.45 14.14
N ALA A 12 -1.69 10.67 13.85
CA ALA A 12 -2.92 11.20 14.45
C ALA A 12 -4.14 10.41 13.96
N CYS A 13 -5.13 10.27 14.84
CA CYS A 13 -6.19 9.29 14.77
C CYS A 13 -6.90 9.17 13.41
N CYS A 14 -7.14 7.93 12.98
CA CYS A 14 -7.93 7.61 11.78
C CYS A 14 -9.41 8.07 11.87
N LYS A 15 -9.92 8.41 13.06
CA LYS A 15 -11.32 8.81 13.32
C LYS A 15 -11.36 10.13 14.08
N SER A 16 -11.90 11.16 13.46
CA SER A 16 -12.05 12.50 14.06
C SER A 16 -12.76 12.49 15.42
N THR A 17 -13.70 11.56 15.65
CA THR A 17 -14.44 11.43 16.91
C THR A 17 -13.58 10.91 18.07
N ARG A 18 -12.57 10.07 17.80
CA ARG A 18 -11.65 9.58 18.83
C ARG A 18 -10.58 10.62 19.15
N GLU A 19 -10.10 11.34 18.14
CA GLU A 19 -9.22 12.49 18.32
C GLU A 19 -9.87 13.57 19.19
N ALA A 20 -11.13 13.89 18.91
CA ALA A 20 -11.89 14.91 19.65
C ALA A 20 -12.06 14.62 21.15
N ILE A 21 -11.89 13.37 21.58
CA ILE A 21 -11.95 12.94 22.99
C ILE A 21 -10.58 12.52 23.53
N GLY A 22 -9.49 12.91 22.86
CA GLY A 22 -8.11 12.67 23.32
C GLY A 22 -7.67 11.21 23.26
N LEU A 23 -8.32 10.36 22.44
CA LEU A 23 -7.95 8.96 22.26
C LEU A 23 -7.14 8.77 20.96
N PRO A 24 -5.79 8.83 21.02
CA PRO A 24 -4.97 8.56 19.84
C PRO A 24 -5.15 7.11 19.39
N CYS A 25 -5.12 6.88 18.07
CA CYS A 25 -4.93 5.51 17.55
C CYS A 25 -3.43 5.22 17.53
N ARG A 26 -2.98 4.29 18.39
CA ARG A 26 -1.61 3.74 18.31
C ARG A 26 -1.41 3.04 16.96
N GLY A 27 -0.16 2.96 16.48
CA GLY A 27 0.21 2.49 15.14
C GLY A 27 -0.58 1.28 14.62
N ASP A 28 -0.66 0.20 15.39
CA ASP A 28 -1.38 -1.02 14.97
C ASP A 28 -2.89 -0.79 14.75
N ALA A 29 -3.52 0.06 15.58
CA ALA A 29 -4.91 0.42 15.40
C ALA A 29 -5.12 1.25 14.12
N GLN A 30 -4.10 2.00 13.67
CA GLN A 30 -4.17 2.75 12.43
C GLN A 30 -4.08 1.86 11.19
N LYS A 31 -3.18 0.86 11.22
CA LYS A 31 -3.08 -0.16 10.17
C LYS A 31 -4.41 -0.89 10.01
N CYS A 32 -5.06 -1.24 11.12
CA CYS A 32 -6.40 -1.81 11.12
C CYS A 32 -7.45 -0.86 10.49
N CYS A 33 -7.45 0.44 10.82
CA CYS A 33 -8.33 1.40 10.16
C CYS A 33 -8.08 1.51 8.66
N ALA A 34 -6.81 1.51 8.25
CA ALA A 34 -6.40 1.63 6.86
C ALA A 34 -6.82 0.40 6.06
N TRP A 35 -6.66 -0.79 6.63
CA TRP A 35 -7.18 -2.03 6.06
C TRP A 35 -8.69 -1.98 5.86
N HIS A 36 -9.47 -1.66 6.89
CA HIS A 36 -10.92 -1.51 6.74
C HIS A 36 -11.33 -0.41 5.76
N HIS A 37 -10.52 0.65 5.62
CA HIS A 37 -10.75 1.68 4.60
C HIS A 37 -10.46 1.15 3.19
N ALA A 38 -9.36 0.41 2.99
CA ALA A 38 -9.05 -0.23 1.72
C ALA A 38 -10.14 -1.20 1.28
N CYS A 39 -10.66 -2.05 2.19
CA CYS A 39 -11.78 -2.94 1.88
C CYS A 39 -13.02 -2.17 1.41
N ARG A 40 -13.38 -1.06 2.10
CA ARG A 40 -14.51 -0.22 1.69
C ARG A 40 -14.27 0.48 0.35
N LEU A 41 -13.06 0.98 0.11
CA LEU A 41 -12.71 1.60 -1.17
C LEU A 41 -12.82 0.59 -2.32
N ALA A 42 -12.40 -0.65 -2.11
CA ALA A 42 -12.55 -1.72 -3.09
C ALA A 42 -14.02 -1.92 -3.47
N SER A 43 -14.93 -1.92 -2.48
CA SER A 43 -16.37 -2.06 -2.71
C SER A 43 -17.02 -0.82 -3.35
N ASP A 44 -16.68 0.38 -2.87
CA ASP A 44 -17.41 1.61 -3.20
C ASP A 44 -16.84 2.35 -4.43
N LYS A 45 -15.52 2.31 -4.61
CA LYS A 45 -14.78 3.15 -5.57
C LYS A 45 -13.87 2.34 -6.50
N GLY A 46 -13.72 1.04 -6.25
CA GLY A 46 -12.87 0.13 -7.01
C GLY A 46 -11.42 0.61 -7.11
N MET A 47 -10.80 0.29 -8.24
CA MET A 47 -9.37 0.51 -8.49
C MET A 47 -8.96 1.99 -8.35
N ARG A 48 -9.76 2.92 -8.87
CA ARG A 48 -9.43 4.36 -8.78
C ARG A 48 -9.29 4.82 -7.32
N GLY A 49 -10.19 4.38 -6.43
CA GLY A 49 -10.14 4.72 -5.01
C GLY A 49 -8.92 4.12 -4.31
N LEU A 50 -8.63 2.86 -4.60
CA LEU A 50 -7.48 2.14 -4.04
C LEU A 50 -6.14 2.76 -4.44
N ARG A 51 -5.99 3.18 -5.71
CA ARG A 51 -4.78 3.85 -6.21
C ARG A 51 -4.49 5.16 -5.50
N VAL A 52 -5.49 6.04 -5.42
CA VAL A 52 -5.35 7.33 -4.69
C VAL A 52 -5.01 7.07 -3.23
N PHE A 53 -5.61 6.06 -2.62
CA PHE A 53 -5.34 5.73 -1.23
C PHE A 53 -3.93 5.16 -1.01
N ALA A 54 -3.47 4.26 -1.89
CA ALA A 54 -2.10 3.73 -1.85
C ALA A 54 -1.06 4.86 -1.98
N GLN A 55 -1.24 5.75 -2.96
CA GLN A 55 -0.39 6.92 -3.16
C GLN A 55 -0.38 7.84 -1.94
N HIS A 56 -1.55 8.10 -1.34
CA HIS A 56 -1.67 8.88 -0.12
C HIS A 56 -0.85 8.25 1.01
N LEU A 57 -1.06 6.96 1.30
CA LEU A 57 -0.33 6.27 2.37
C LEU A 57 1.18 6.22 2.12
N LEU A 58 1.63 5.95 0.90
CA LEU A 58 3.06 5.92 0.54
C LEU A 58 3.75 7.30 0.66
N GLY A 59 2.99 8.39 0.77
CA GLY A 59 3.53 9.71 1.05
C GLY A 59 4.10 9.87 2.47
N PHE A 60 3.77 8.96 3.40
CA PHE A 60 4.21 9.06 4.79
C PHE A 60 4.39 7.72 5.53
N TRP A 61 3.89 6.60 5.00
CA TRP A 61 4.12 5.25 5.54
C TRP A 61 5.11 4.47 4.69
N SER A 62 5.80 3.52 5.35
CA SER A 62 6.73 2.63 4.66
C SER A 62 5.98 1.73 3.68
N LEU A 63 6.66 1.32 2.60
CA LEU A 63 6.08 0.34 1.66
C LEU A 63 5.69 -0.97 2.36
N CYS A 64 6.42 -1.37 3.40
CA CYS A 64 6.09 -2.56 4.19
C CYS A 64 4.72 -2.42 4.88
N ASP A 65 4.45 -1.27 5.49
CA ASP A 65 3.17 -1.02 6.17
C ASP A 65 2.02 -0.92 5.16
N VAL A 66 2.25 -0.29 4.00
CA VAL A 66 1.26 -0.22 2.93
C VAL A 66 1.01 -1.61 2.33
N PHE A 67 2.05 -2.42 2.16
CA PHE A 67 1.92 -3.79 1.71
C PHE A 67 1.05 -4.62 2.66
N TRP A 68 1.28 -4.54 3.98
CA TRP A 68 0.45 -5.18 5.00
C TRP A 68 -1.05 -4.89 4.79
N ILE A 69 -1.38 -3.62 4.60
CA ILE A 69 -2.76 -3.12 4.46
C ILE A 69 -3.43 -3.69 3.22
N PHE A 70 -2.74 -3.62 2.08
CA PHE A 70 -3.30 -4.07 0.80
C PHE A 70 -3.32 -5.60 0.68
N ALA A 71 -2.37 -6.30 1.32
CA ALA A 71 -2.40 -7.75 1.45
C ALA A 71 -3.59 -8.20 2.31
N ALA A 72 -3.76 -7.62 3.50
CA ALA A 72 -4.90 -7.90 4.37
C ALA A 72 -6.25 -7.58 3.70
N ALA A 73 -6.29 -6.55 2.85
CA ALA A 73 -7.49 -6.17 2.09
C ALA A 73 -7.76 -7.06 0.86
N GLY A 74 -6.83 -7.94 0.49
CA GLY A 74 -6.91 -8.71 -0.77
C GLY A 74 -6.78 -7.84 -2.03
N GLN A 75 -6.16 -6.67 -1.93
CA GLN A 75 -6.05 -5.67 -3.01
C GLN A 75 -4.61 -5.50 -3.51
N MET A 76 -3.80 -6.56 -3.46
CA MET A 76 -2.37 -6.51 -3.80
C MET A 76 -2.07 -5.99 -5.21
N SER A 77 -2.92 -6.32 -6.20
CA SER A 77 -2.77 -5.83 -7.57
C SER A 77 -2.80 -4.30 -7.66
N ALA A 78 -3.58 -3.65 -6.79
CA ALA A 78 -3.65 -2.20 -6.71
C ALA A 78 -2.32 -1.55 -6.35
N LEU A 79 -1.67 -2.13 -5.34
CA LEU A 79 -0.37 -1.66 -4.88
C LEU A 79 0.72 -1.99 -5.90
N ALA A 80 0.63 -3.14 -6.57
CA ALA A 80 1.56 -3.52 -7.63
C ALA A 80 1.53 -2.54 -8.82
N GLU A 81 0.36 -2.02 -9.23
CA GLU A 81 0.27 -0.97 -10.25
C GLU A 81 1.00 0.32 -9.83
N ILE A 82 0.81 0.76 -8.58
CA ILE A 82 1.48 1.97 -8.07
C ILE A 82 3.00 1.78 -7.97
N CYS A 83 3.45 0.60 -7.55
CA CYS A 83 4.87 0.27 -7.58
C CYS A 83 5.39 0.26 -9.02
N CYS A 84 4.66 -0.30 -9.99
CA CYS A 84 5.05 -0.28 -11.40
C CYS A 84 5.14 1.16 -11.95
N GLU A 85 4.22 2.05 -11.57
CA GLU A 85 4.29 3.47 -11.94
C GLU A 85 5.53 4.16 -11.39
N ARG A 86 5.88 3.89 -10.13
CA ARG A 86 7.14 4.39 -9.58
C ARG A 86 8.33 3.80 -10.34
N TRP A 87 8.34 2.50 -10.61
CA TRP A 87 9.41 1.83 -11.35
C TRP A 87 9.61 2.39 -12.76
N THR A 88 8.53 2.66 -13.49
CA THR A 88 8.57 3.24 -14.85
C THR A 88 9.04 4.69 -14.87
N SER A 89 8.80 5.44 -13.78
CA SER A 89 9.31 6.81 -13.65
C SER A 89 10.82 6.91 -13.41
N LEU A 90 11.49 5.79 -13.08
CA LEU A 90 12.92 5.79 -12.78
C LEU A 90 13.75 5.84 -14.07
N PRO A 91 14.83 6.63 -14.09
CA PRO A 91 15.51 7.02 -15.34
C PRO A 91 16.36 5.90 -15.97
N ASP A 92 16.86 4.96 -15.17
CA ASP A 92 17.82 3.96 -15.63
C ASP A 92 17.61 2.57 -14.99
N ALA A 93 18.36 1.59 -15.49
CA ALA A 93 18.27 0.21 -15.03
C ALA A 93 18.76 0.03 -13.58
N THR A 94 19.73 0.83 -13.12
CA THR A 94 20.30 0.73 -11.78
C THR A 94 19.30 1.23 -10.74
N ALA A 95 18.65 2.37 -10.98
CA ALA A 95 17.58 2.90 -10.14
C ALA A 95 16.40 1.91 -10.07
N ARG A 96 16.02 1.32 -11.20
CA ARG A 96 14.97 0.29 -11.28
C ARG A 96 15.33 -0.98 -10.49
N ALA A 97 16.58 -1.43 -10.55
CA ALA A 97 17.06 -2.57 -9.77
C ALA A 97 17.07 -2.27 -8.26
N ALA A 98 17.53 -1.08 -7.86
CA ALA A 98 17.51 -0.64 -6.46
C ALA A 98 16.09 -0.56 -5.91
N TYR A 99 15.16 0.00 -6.68
CA TYR A 99 13.76 0.06 -6.29
C TYR A 99 13.11 -1.33 -6.23
N ARG A 100 13.42 -2.23 -7.17
CA ARG A 100 12.96 -3.62 -7.07
C ARG A 100 13.47 -4.30 -5.79
N ALA A 101 14.71 -4.04 -5.37
CA ALA A 101 15.23 -4.55 -4.10
C ALA A 101 14.48 -3.97 -2.87
N GLU A 102 14.12 -2.68 -2.91
CA GLU A 102 13.25 -2.05 -1.89
C GLU A 102 11.90 -2.77 -1.78
N VAL A 103 11.24 -3.05 -2.92
CA VAL A 103 9.96 -3.77 -2.98
C VAL A 103 10.08 -5.20 -2.45
N ILE A 104 11.14 -5.92 -2.81
CA ILE A 104 11.43 -7.26 -2.27
C ILE A 104 11.59 -7.20 -0.75
N ASN A 105 12.39 -6.29 -0.24
CA ASN A 105 12.64 -6.18 1.19
C ASN A 105 11.34 -5.87 1.96
N ALA A 106 10.53 -4.94 1.45
CA ALA A 106 9.26 -4.56 2.06
C ALA A 106 8.26 -5.73 2.14
N THR A 107 8.26 -6.62 1.14
CA THR A 107 7.35 -7.78 1.11
C THR A 107 7.90 -8.98 1.90
N GLN A 108 9.24 -9.12 2.01
CA GLN A 108 9.90 -10.19 2.77
C GLN A 108 9.78 -10.02 4.28
N VAL A 109 9.89 -8.79 4.80
CA VAL A 109 9.66 -8.50 6.24
C VAL A 109 8.30 -9.04 6.67
N TYR A 110 7.31 -8.95 5.80
CA TYR A 110 5.94 -9.35 6.08
C TYR A 110 5.63 -10.84 5.80
N ARG A 111 6.55 -11.56 5.14
CA ARG A 111 6.44 -13.01 4.87
C ARG A 111 6.33 -13.84 6.15
N ALA A 112 6.94 -13.38 7.25
CA ALA A 112 6.89 -14.07 8.53
C ALA A 112 5.48 -14.09 9.16
N GLU A 113 4.67 -13.04 8.91
CA GLU A 113 3.36 -12.86 9.53
C GLU A 113 2.20 -13.40 8.66
N CYS A 114 2.37 -13.45 7.34
CA CYS A 114 1.29 -13.75 6.39
C CYS A 114 1.50 -15.01 5.51
N GLY A 115 2.54 -15.80 5.78
CA GLY A 115 2.90 -16.98 4.97
C GLY A 115 3.60 -16.63 3.64
N PRO A 116 4.14 -17.64 2.94
CA PRO A 116 5.00 -17.43 1.76
C PRO A 116 4.26 -16.96 0.50
N ASP A 117 2.95 -17.21 0.39
CA ASP A 117 2.23 -17.10 -0.87
C ASP A 117 1.87 -15.65 -1.25
N ASN A 118 1.51 -14.82 -0.28
CA ASN A 118 1.13 -13.42 -0.54
C ASN A 118 2.31 -12.57 -1.07
N PRO A 119 3.50 -12.59 -0.44
CA PRO A 119 4.67 -11.89 -0.98
C PRO A 119 5.10 -12.40 -2.36
N ALA A 120 5.08 -13.72 -2.58
CA ALA A 120 5.47 -14.32 -3.85
C ALA A 120 4.51 -13.91 -4.99
N ALA A 121 3.20 -14.00 -4.74
CA ALA A 121 2.17 -13.58 -5.71
C ALA A 121 2.26 -12.09 -6.03
N PHE A 122 2.53 -11.24 -5.03
CA PHE A 122 2.75 -9.82 -5.24
C PHE A 122 3.95 -9.56 -6.14
N MET A 123 5.11 -10.15 -5.83
CA MET A 123 6.33 -9.96 -6.62
C MET A 123 6.16 -10.45 -8.06
N ALA A 124 5.52 -11.60 -8.26
CA ALA A 124 5.22 -12.10 -9.61
C ALA A 124 4.33 -11.12 -10.39
N THR A 125 3.30 -10.56 -9.74
CA THR A 125 2.42 -9.56 -10.38
C THR A 125 3.19 -8.28 -10.72
N PHE A 126 4.00 -7.78 -9.79
CA PHE A 126 4.81 -6.58 -9.99
C PHE A 126 5.82 -6.74 -11.14
N ASP A 127 6.53 -7.86 -11.19
CA ASP A 127 7.51 -8.14 -12.24
C ASP A 127 6.84 -8.21 -13.63
N VAL A 128 5.71 -8.92 -13.76
CA VAL A 128 4.93 -8.98 -15.02
C VAL A 128 4.46 -7.59 -15.47
N LEU A 129 4.02 -6.74 -14.54
CA LEU A 129 3.60 -5.37 -14.85
C LEU A 129 4.78 -4.52 -15.34
N CYS A 130 5.95 -4.65 -14.71
CA CYS A 130 7.15 -3.91 -15.11
C CYS A 130 7.67 -4.37 -16.48
N GLU A 131 7.68 -5.69 -16.74
CA GLU A 131 8.03 -6.25 -18.05
C GLU A 131 7.07 -5.75 -19.14
N ALA A 132 5.75 -5.81 -18.88
CA ALA A 132 4.75 -5.32 -19.82
C ALA A 132 4.90 -3.82 -20.10
N ALA A 133 5.28 -3.02 -19.10
CA ALA A 133 5.52 -1.59 -19.27
C ALA A 133 6.79 -1.30 -20.07
N ALA A 134 7.82 -2.14 -19.98
CA ALA A 134 9.07 -1.99 -20.73
C ALA A 134 8.93 -2.34 -22.22
N VAL A 135 7.90 -3.12 -22.60
CA VAL A 135 7.65 -3.54 -23.99
C VAL A 135 6.72 -2.58 -24.75
N ARG A 136 5.96 -1.73 -24.04
CA ARG A 136 5.07 -0.74 -24.68
C ARG A 136 5.91 0.44 -25.21
N PRO A 137 5.83 0.75 -26.52
CA PRO A 137 6.59 1.83 -27.15
C PRO A 137 6.14 3.23 -26.69
#